data_AF-A0A8K0GHV8-F1
#
_entry.id   AF-A0A8K0GHV8-F1
#
_cell.length_a   1.000
_cell.length_b   1.000
_cell.length_c   1.000
_cell.angle_alpha   90.00
_cell.angle_beta   90.00
_cell.angle_gamma   90.00
#
_symmetry.space_group_name_H-M   'P 1'
#
loop_
_entity.id
_entity.type
_entity.pdbx_description
1 polymer ?
#
loop_
_entity_poly.entity_id
_entity_poly.type
_entity_poly.pdbx_seq_one_letter_code
_entity_poly.pdbx_strand_id
1 'polypeptide(L)'
;MSISQLTLQQNNSAVWFEERRKRITASSFGKVCKIKRTTNPKNTIKYLINGFNSIKATNYGIDNEPIARKDFESRSGLEVEECGFFIDYEDCYIGATPDGLIGSNGKIEIKCARFSTVKEAI
;
A
#
# COMPACT_ATOMS: atom_id res chain seq x y z
N MET A 1 6.00 -16.73 -13.08
CA MET A 1 5.47 -15.37 -12.83
C MET A 1 5.92 -14.93 -11.46
N SER A 2 6.33 -13.68 -11.31
CA SER A 2 6.64 -13.09 -10.00
C SER A 2 5.36 -12.88 -9.18
N ILE A 3 5.50 -12.74 -7.86
CA ILE A 3 4.37 -12.38 -6.99
C ILE A 3 3.76 -11.04 -7.41
N SER A 4 4.59 -10.07 -7.83
CA SER A 4 4.10 -8.78 -8.32
C SER A 4 3.19 -8.93 -9.54
N GLN A 5 3.51 -9.82 -10.48
CA GLN A 5 2.66 -10.09 -11.65
C GLN A 5 1.34 -10.76 -11.29
N LEU A 6 1.36 -11.74 -10.37
CA LEU A 6 0.16 -12.45 -9.92
C LEU A 6 -0.80 -11.57 -9.11
N THR A 7 -0.32 -10.43 -8.65
CA THR A 7 -1.03 -9.55 -7.73
C THR A 7 -1.25 -8.14 -8.27
N LEU A 8 -1.10 -7.96 -9.59
CA LEU A 8 -1.34 -6.68 -10.28
C LEU A 8 -2.71 -6.07 -9.98
N GLN A 9 -3.73 -6.91 -9.82
CA GLN A 9 -5.10 -6.45 -9.52
C GLN A 9 -5.32 -6.07 -8.04
N GLN A 10 -4.28 -6.13 -7.21
CA GLN A 10 -4.26 -5.71 -5.81
C GLN A 10 -5.50 -6.15 -5.00
N ASN A 11 -6.40 -5.23 -4.64
CA ASN A 11 -7.60 -5.48 -3.84
C ASN A 11 -8.60 -6.45 -4.49
N ASN A 12 -8.49 -6.71 -5.80
CA ASN A 12 -9.27 -7.70 -6.53
C ASN A 12 -8.56 -9.07 -6.64
N SER A 13 -7.36 -9.22 -6.08
CA SER A 13 -6.59 -10.46 -6.08
C SER A 13 -6.56 -11.13 -4.70
N ALA A 14 -7.12 -12.34 -4.60
CA ALA A 14 -7.03 -13.14 -3.38
C ALA A 14 -5.56 -13.42 -3.00
N VAL A 15 -4.70 -13.69 -3.98
CA VAL A 15 -3.26 -13.93 -3.79
C VAL A 15 -2.58 -12.72 -3.16
N TRP A 16 -2.98 -11.51 -3.51
CA TRP A 16 -2.45 -10.28 -2.91
C TRP A 16 -2.73 -10.22 -1.41
N PHE A 17 -3.95 -10.59 -0.97
CA PHE A 17 -4.27 -10.68 0.45
C PHE A 17 -3.51 -11.81 1.15
N GLU A 18 -3.33 -12.96 0.52
CA GLU A 18 -2.57 -14.07 1.09
C GLU A 18 -1.10 -13.72 1.31
N GLU A 19 -0.45 -13.12 0.33
CA GLU A 19 0.96 -12.74 0.44
C GLU A 19 1.18 -11.63 1.47
N ARG A 20 0.22 -10.71 1.62
CA ARG A 20 0.28 -9.65 2.64
C ARG A 20 0.10 -10.16 4.06
N ARG A 21 -0.75 -11.18 4.29
CA ARG A 21 -0.95 -11.76 5.64
C ARG A 21 0.28 -12.47 6.19
N LYS A 22 1.20 -12.88 5.32
CA LYS A 22 2.44 -13.56 5.70
C LYS A 22 3.52 -12.58 6.21
N ARG A 23 3.32 -11.25 6.05
CA ARG A 23 4.40 -10.26 6.13
C ARG A 23 3.98 -8.96 6.81
N ILE A 24 4.96 -8.22 7.32
CA ILE A 24 4.78 -6.83 7.73
C ILE A 24 4.73 -5.98 6.47
N THR A 25 3.60 -5.31 6.26
CA THR A 25 3.41 -4.45 5.08
C THR A 25 3.81 -3.01 5.37
N ALA A 26 4.23 -2.26 4.35
CA ALA A 26 4.61 -0.84 4.47
C ALA A 26 3.61 0.01 5.28
N SER A 27 2.30 -0.16 5.04
CA SER A 27 1.24 0.57 5.76
C SER A 27 1.15 0.23 7.26
N SER A 28 1.67 -0.93 7.67
CA SER A 28 1.72 -1.39 9.06
C SER A 28 3.09 -1.21 9.72
N PHE A 29 4.16 -1.04 8.94
CA PHE A 29 5.55 -1.03 9.41
C PHE A 29 5.78 0.07 10.46
N GLY A 30 5.28 1.28 10.21
CA GLY A 30 5.37 2.38 11.16
C GLY A 30 4.72 2.10 12.52
N LYS A 31 3.70 1.24 12.59
CA LYS A 31 3.09 0.79 13.85
C LYS A 31 4.00 -0.18 14.59
N VAL A 32 4.68 -1.07 13.87
CA VAL A 32 5.65 -2.01 14.43
C VAL A 32 6.85 -1.27 15.02
N CYS A 33 7.43 -0.32 14.29
CA CYS A 33 8.58 0.46 14.75
C CYS A 33 8.31 1.28 16.01
N LYS A 34 7.05 1.66 16.27
CA LYS A 34 6.65 2.48 17.42
C LYS A 34 6.39 1.68 18.70
N ILE A 35 6.45 0.34 18.66
CA ILE A 35 6.23 -0.49 19.84
C ILE A 35 7.39 -0.31 20.83
N LYS A 36 7.08 0.13 22.06
CA LYS A 36 8.05 0.19 23.15
C LYS A 36 8.27 -1.19 23.76
N ARG A 37 9.45 -1.45 24.30
CA ARG A 37 9.79 -2.71 25.01
C ARG A 37 8.81 -3.05 26.15
N THR A 38 8.19 -2.04 26.75
CA THR A 38 7.21 -2.19 27.84
C THR A 38 5.78 -2.42 27.37
N THR A 39 5.49 -2.24 26.07
CA THR A 39 4.15 -2.38 25.51
C THR A 39 3.89 -3.81 25.09
N ASN A 40 2.77 -4.39 25.54
CA ASN A 40 2.34 -5.70 25.08
C ASN A 40 1.94 -5.63 23.58
N PRO A 41 2.61 -6.37 22.68
CA PRO A 41 2.40 -6.26 21.23
C PRO A 41 1.15 -6.99 20.73
N LYS A 42 0.38 -7.68 21.59
CA LYS A 42 -0.76 -8.54 21.21
C LYS A 42 -1.75 -7.87 20.26
N ASN A 43 -2.06 -6.59 20.48
CA ASN A 43 -2.98 -5.85 19.60
C ASN A 43 -2.38 -5.53 18.22
N THR A 44 -1.07 -5.28 18.15
CA THR A 44 -0.40 -5.10 16.87
C THR A 44 -0.31 -6.41 16.11
N ILE A 45 0.01 -7.52 16.78
CA ILE A 45 0.03 -8.85 16.16
C ILE A 45 -1.35 -9.22 15.62
N LYS A 46 -2.42 -9.03 16.42
CA LYS A 46 -3.80 -9.27 15.98
C LYS A 46 -4.16 -8.45 14.74
N TYR A 47 -3.71 -7.19 14.69
CA TYR A 47 -3.91 -6.31 13.54
C TYR A 47 -3.17 -6.80 12.28
N LEU A 48 -1.92 -7.25 12.42
CA LEU A 48 -1.13 -7.77 11.30
C LEU A 48 -1.74 -9.04 10.70
N ILE A 49 -2.24 -9.96 11.54
CA ILE A 49 -2.82 -11.24 11.11
C ILE A 49 -4.19 -11.05 10.45
N ASN A 50 -5.06 -10.27 11.10
CA ASN A 50 -6.45 -10.14 10.67
C ASN A 50 -6.65 -9.10 9.56
N GLY A 51 -5.65 -8.26 9.32
CA GLY A 51 -5.78 -7.13 8.42
C GLY A 51 -6.74 -6.07 8.94
N PHE A 52 -7.12 -5.15 8.05
CA PHE A 52 -8.04 -4.07 8.34
C PHE A 52 -9.34 -4.28 7.58
N ASN A 53 -10.47 -4.10 8.25
CA ASN A 53 -11.79 -4.17 7.62
C ASN A 53 -12.03 -2.88 6.82
N SER A 54 -12.50 -3.00 5.58
CA SER A 54 -12.78 -1.82 4.75
C SER A 54 -13.73 -0.85 5.46
N ILE A 55 -13.33 0.42 5.55
CA ILE A 55 -14.15 1.52 6.02
C ILE A 55 -14.53 2.41 4.83
N LYS A 56 -15.52 3.30 5.01
CA LYS A 56 -15.95 4.25 3.97
C LYS A 56 -14.80 5.06 3.35
N ALA A 57 -13.76 5.36 4.11
CA ALA A 57 -12.56 6.06 3.60
C ALA A 57 -11.69 5.18 2.69
N THR A 58 -11.57 3.88 2.97
CA THR A 58 -10.83 2.93 2.13
C THR A 58 -11.52 2.74 0.79
N ASN A 59 -12.85 2.54 0.78
CA ASN A 59 -13.61 2.45 -0.47
C ASN A 59 -13.49 3.75 -1.29
N TYR A 60 -13.58 4.90 -0.63
CA TYR A 60 -13.36 6.18 -1.31
C TYR A 60 -11.96 6.26 -1.94
N GLY A 61 -10.93 5.78 -1.25
CA GLY A 61 -9.58 5.65 -1.80
C GLY A 61 -9.55 4.81 -3.07
N ILE A 62 -10.07 3.59 -3.00
CA ILE A 62 -10.14 2.65 -4.13
C ILE A 62 -10.84 3.29 -5.34
N ASP A 63 -11.96 3.98 -5.12
CA ASP A 63 -12.75 4.55 -6.21
C ASP A 63 -12.07 5.77 -6.87
N ASN A 64 -11.26 6.53 -6.11
CA ASN A 64 -10.70 7.82 -6.57
C ASN A 64 -9.21 7.74 -6.94
N GLU A 65 -8.49 6.71 -6.52
CA GLU A 65 -7.07 6.54 -6.84
C GLU A 65 -6.79 6.54 -8.35
N PRO A 66 -7.57 5.85 -9.21
CA PRO A 66 -7.35 5.90 -10.66
C PRO A 66 -7.54 7.30 -11.25
N ILE A 67 -8.42 8.11 -10.67
CA ILE A 67 -8.67 9.48 -11.09
C ILE A 67 -7.48 10.37 -10.70
N ALA A 68 -7.01 10.24 -9.45
CA ALA A 68 -5.86 10.99 -8.96
C ALA A 68 -4.57 10.63 -9.71
N ARG A 69 -4.38 9.36 -10.06
CA ARG A 69 -3.26 8.91 -10.89
C ARG A 69 -3.24 9.60 -12.25
N LYS A 70 -4.39 9.60 -12.96
CA LYS A 70 -4.52 10.28 -14.26
C LYS A 70 -4.28 11.79 -14.18
N ASP A 71 -4.73 12.44 -13.12
CA ASP A 71 -4.47 13.87 -12.91
C ASP A 71 -2.97 14.12 -12.68
N PHE A 72 -2.30 13.27 -11.89
CA PHE A 72 -0.85 13.33 -11.72
C PHE A 72 -0.11 13.13 -13.05
N GLU A 73 -0.46 12.11 -13.84
CA GLU A 73 0.15 11.84 -15.15
C GLU A 73 0.00 13.04 -16.10
N SER A 74 -1.21 13.61 -16.17
CA SER A 74 -1.52 14.79 -16.99
C SER A 74 -0.69 16.02 -16.60
N ARG A 75 -0.53 16.28 -15.31
CA ARG A 75 0.19 17.47 -14.80
C ARG A 75 1.71 17.33 -14.85
N SER A 76 2.21 16.14 -14.54
CA SER A 76 3.65 15.88 -14.47
C SER A 76 4.26 15.50 -15.81
N GLY A 77 3.46 14.99 -16.76
CA GLY A 77 3.93 14.40 -18.00
C GLY A 77 4.64 13.05 -17.81
N LEU A 78 4.56 12.46 -16.61
CA LEU A 78 5.15 11.17 -16.27
C LEU A 78 4.08 10.08 -16.42
N GLU A 79 4.45 8.95 -17.02
CA GLU A 79 3.60 7.76 -17.07
C GLU A 79 3.72 6.96 -15.77
N VAL A 80 2.58 6.49 -15.25
CA VAL A 80 2.52 5.69 -14.03
C VAL A 80 2.05 4.27 -14.35
N GLU A 81 2.95 3.32 -14.12
CA GLU A 81 2.65 1.90 -14.27
C GLU A 81 1.96 1.33 -13.02
N GLU A 82 0.87 0.59 -13.22
CA GLU A 82 0.25 -0.19 -12.14
C GLU A 82 1.18 -1.34 -11.72
N CYS A 83 1.15 -1.67 -10.43
CA CYS A 83 2.03 -2.69 -9.89
C CYS A 83 1.35 -3.54 -8.82
N GLY A 84 1.91 -4.73 -8.58
CA GLY A 84 1.43 -5.67 -7.57
C GLY A 84 2.22 -5.59 -6.26
N PHE A 85 2.24 -6.70 -5.54
CA PHE A 85 2.95 -6.83 -4.28
C PHE A 85 4.42 -7.21 -4.48
N PHE A 86 5.30 -6.44 -3.86
CA PHE A 86 6.74 -6.67 -3.80
C PHE A 86 7.12 -7.16 -2.41
N ILE A 87 8.05 -8.10 -2.38
CA ILE A 87 8.63 -8.67 -1.18
C ILE A 87 10.09 -8.26 -1.17
N ASP A 88 10.58 -7.85 0.00
CA ASP A 88 11.99 -7.54 0.16
C ASP A 88 12.82 -8.81 0.00
N TYR A 89 13.91 -8.74 -0.77
CA TYR A 89 14.74 -9.90 -1.09
C TYR A 89 15.56 -10.38 0.12
N GLU A 90 16.05 -9.46 0.94
CA GLU A 90 16.87 -9.77 2.10
C GLU A 90 15.98 -10.07 3.31
N ASP A 91 14.98 -9.21 3.54
CA ASP A 91 14.02 -9.28 4.63
C ASP A 91 12.67 -9.79 4.12
N CYS A 92 12.60 -11.07 3.73
CA CYS A 92 11.39 -11.70 3.15
C CYS A 92 10.11 -11.61 4.01
N TYR A 93 10.19 -11.16 5.26
CA TYR A 93 9.06 -10.86 6.14
C TYR A 93 8.49 -9.43 5.96
N ILE A 94 9.08 -8.61 5.07
CA ILE A 94 8.64 -7.26 4.71
C ILE A 94 8.10 -7.26 3.28
N GLY A 95 7.05 -6.49 3.03
CA GLY A 95 6.57 -6.26 1.67
C GLY A 95 5.74 -4.98 1.50
N ALA A 96 5.53 -4.59 0.25
CA ALA A 96 4.81 -3.37 -0.10
C ALA A 96 4.07 -3.48 -1.43
N THR A 97 3.04 -2.67 -1.60
CA THR A 97 2.39 -2.40 -2.90
C THR A 97 2.40 -0.89 -3.05
N PRO A 98 3.28 -0.33 -3.89
CA PRO A 98 3.17 1.06 -4.30
C PRO A 98 1.85 1.30 -5.06
N ASP A 99 1.37 2.54 -5.06
CA ASP A 99 0.17 2.92 -5.82
C ASP A 99 0.49 3.07 -7.33
N GLY A 100 1.79 3.20 -7.66
CA GLY A 100 2.30 3.12 -9.03
C GLY A 100 3.82 3.25 -9.11
N LEU A 101 4.38 2.88 -10.25
CA LEU A 101 5.80 2.97 -10.59
C LEU A 101 6.01 4.01 -11.70
N ILE A 102 7.12 4.73 -11.67
CA ILE A 102 7.48 5.73 -12.68
C ILE A 102 8.88 5.43 -13.19
N GLY A 103 8.99 5.11 -14.48
CA GLY A 103 10.27 4.77 -15.11
C GLY A 103 11.00 3.66 -14.35
N SER A 104 12.33 3.73 -14.28
CA SER A 104 13.14 2.66 -13.68
C SER A 104 13.23 2.70 -12.15
N ASN A 105 13.11 3.88 -11.53
CA ASN A 105 13.43 4.08 -10.10
C ASN A 105 12.38 4.88 -9.32
N GLY A 106 11.33 5.38 -9.99
CA GLY A 106 10.29 6.19 -9.36
C GLY A 106 9.14 5.33 -8.84
N LYS A 107 8.48 5.83 -7.79
CA LYS A 107 7.22 5.29 -7.28
C LYS A 107 6.34 6.40 -6.76
N ILE A 108 5.04 6.16 -6.72
CA ILE A 108 4.08 7.09 -6.15
C ILE A 108 3.28 6.45 -5.02
N GLU A 109 2.82 7.31 -4.12
CA GLU A 109 1.86 6.99 -3.07
C GLU A 109 0.75 8.05 -3.15
N ILE A 110 -0.45 7.63 -3.52
CA ILE A 110 -1.64 8.45 -3.66
C ILE A 110 -2.45 8.38 -2.37
N LYS A 111 -2.99 9.53 -1.94
CA LYS A 111 -3.85 9.62 -0.77
C LYS A 111 -5.12 10.40 -1.08
N CYS A 112 -6.21 9.69 -1.29
CA CYS A 112 -7.54 10.27 -1.48
C CYS A 112 -8.25 10.45 -0.13
N ALA A 113 -8.12 11.63 0.47
CA ALA A 113 -8.77 11.94 1.74
C ALA A 113 -10.24 12.36 1.52
N ARG A 114 -11.18 11.63 2.14
CA ARG A 114 -12.63 11.96 2.09
C ARG A 114 -12.97 13.29 2.78
N PHE A 115 -12.15 13.73 3.73
CA PHE A 115 -12.29 15.02 4.43
C PHE A 115 -10.99 15.79 4.28
N SER A 116 -11.08 17.02 3.78
CA SER A 116 -9.95 17.87 3.39
C SER A 116 -9.15 18.34 4.61
N THR A 117 -8.09 17.60 4.94
CA THR A 117 -7.01 18.07 5.83
C THR A 117 -5.61 17.80 5.28
N VAL A 118 -5.48 17.10 4.15
CA VAL A 118 -4.19 16.80 3.53
C VAL A 118 -3.94 17.84 2.43
N LYS A 119 -2.93 18.69 2.61
CA LYS A 119 -2.40 19.56 1.55
C LYS A 119 -1.47 18.73 0.67
N GLU A 120 -1.43 19.01 -0.63
CA GLU A 120 -0.43 18.44 -1.55
C GLU A 120 0.98 18.63 -0.94
N ALA A 121 1.77 17.55 -0.92
CA ALA A 121 3.18 17.64 -0.59
C ALA A 121 3.89 18.22 -1.82
N ILE A 122 4.28 19.50 -1.72
CA ILE A 122 5.19 20.16 -2.68
C ILE A 122 6.61 19.71 -2.38
#